data_AF-A0AAV9DBN8-F1
#
_entry.id   AF-A0AAV9DBN8-F1
#
_cell.length_a   1.000
_cell.length_b   1.000
_cell.length_c   1.000
_cell.angle_alpha   90.00
_cell.angle_beta   90.00
_cell.angle_gamma   90.00
#
_symmetry.space_group_name_H-M   'P 1'
#
loop_
_entity.id
_entity.type
_entity.pdbx_description
1 polymer ?
#
loop_
_entity_poly.entity_id
_entity_poly.type
_entity_poly.pdbx_seq_one_letter_code
_entity_poly.pdbx_strand_id
1 'polypeptide(L)'
;MMMIEAFPTGVQMVVPLKLASLEMADSVAEVEALLRYKFKDETLLVEALTHPSYTGSVSYERLEFLGDAAIGLAISNYLYLNYPDVGPGALSTLRSANVSTEKLARVAVRHGFYRFLRRNSPAVDEKVKEFTLTLQSEGDENPYCSVKAPKVLSDIVESIAAAVYVDCNFNLKEMWKVIRGPLEPIIVTETFHEQPVTALYELCHKLGKAVDFRNWKKGNTNITNVFVNRELVGIGSSKQKEIAKLNAASDALKKLGPLDVVMEMDEGSISTNGQCRIEEHKQALNELCTKKRWPKPTYRVVQEQGPAHDKRFCCSVQVETTDSVFVVSGEFRSRVKDAENSAASRMLINLK
;
A
#
# COMPACT_ATOMS: atom_id res chain seq x y z
N MET A 1 24.30 -33.02 -15.12
CA MET A 1 24.28 -31.83 -15.99
C MET A 1 22.83 -31.62 -16.40
N MET A 2 22.07 -30.98 -15.51
CA MET A 2 20.63 -30.73 -15.70
C MET A 2 20.47 -29.51 -16.60
N MET A 3 19.74 -29.67 -17.71
CA MET A 3 19.30 -28.56 -18.55
C MET A 3 18.18 -27.82 -17.82
N ILE A 4 18.35 -26.51 -17.71
CA ILE A 4 17.36 -25.57 -17.22
C ILE A 4 16.53 -25.17 -18.44
N GLU A 5 15.26 -25.58 -18.49
CA GLU A 5 14.32 -25.06 -19.48
C GLU A 5 13.84 -23.67 -19.04
N ALA A 6 14.08 -22.69 -19.91
CA ALA A 6 13.69 -21.31 -19.73
C ALA A 6 12.16 -21.16 -19.82
N PHE A 7 11.57 -20.49 -18.83
CA PHE A 7 10.19 -20.01 -18.91
C PHE A 7 10.09 -18.92 -19.99
N PRO A 8 9.12 -18.98 -20.91
CA PRO A 8 8.95 -17.93 -21.90
C PRO A 8 8.41 -16.65 -21.24
N THR A 9 9.21 -15.60 -21.31
CA THR A 9 8.81 -14.20 -21.11
C THR A 9 7.84 -13.77 -22.21
N GLY A 10 6.76 -13.09 -21.81
CA GLY A 10 5.95 -12.27 -22.72
C GLY A 10 4.68 -12.93 -23.22
N VAL A 11 3.63 -12.87 -22.41
CA VAL A 11 2.25 -12.87 -22.93
C VAL A 11 1.55 -11.64 -22.38
N GLN A 12 1.67 -10.54 -23.13
CA GLN A 12 0.87 -9.34 -22.95
C GLN A 12 -0.50 -9.62 -23.59
N MET A 13 -1.38 -10.32 -22.86
CA MET A 13 -2.78 -10.50 -23.26
C MET A 13 -3.54 -9.22 -22.94
N VAL A 14 -3.45 -8.26 -23.84
CA VAL A 14 -4.44 -7.19 -23.95
C VAL A 14 -5.73 -7.86 -24.41
N VAL A 15 -6.59 -8.25 -23.46
CA VAL A 15 -7.93 -8.72 -23.81
C VAL A 15 -8.79 -7.47 -24.06
N PRO A 16 -9.23 -7.19 -25.30
CA PRO A 16 -10.12 -6.08 -25.56
C PRO A 16 -11.45 -6.32 -24.85
N LEU A 17 -11.93 -5.32 -24.08
CA LEU A 17 -13.29 -5.26 -23.56
C LEU A 17 -14.30 -5.16 -24.72
N LYS A 18 -14.58 -6.29 -25.37
CA LYS A 18 -15.81 -6.47 -26.15
C LYS A 18 -16.89 -6.92 -25.16
N LEU A 19 -17.74 -6.00 -24.74
CA LEU A 19 -19.04 -6.33 -24.14
C LEU A 19 -19.94 -6.92 -25.25
N ALA A 20 -19.71 -8.18 -25.61
CA ALA A 20 -20.71 -9.00 -26.28
C ALA A 20 -21.38 -9.83 -25.19
N SER A 21 -22.72 -9.92 -25.21
CA SER A 21 -23.46 -10.82 -24.34
C SER A 21 -23.09 -12.26 -24.69
N LEU A 22 -22.09 -12.81 -23.99
CA LEU A 22 -21.79 -14.24 -24.02
C LEU A 22 -23.00 -14.98 -23.46
N GLU A 23 -23.39 -16.08 -24.09
CA GLU A 23 -24.37 -16.97 -23.49
C GLU A 23 -23.78 -17.55 -22.19
N MET A 24 -24.63 -17.87 -21.22
CA MET A 24 -24.15 -18.36 -19.92
C MET A 24 -23.31 -19.64 -20.06
N ALA A 25 -23.65 -20.49 -21.03
CA ALA A 25 -22.90 -21.70 -21.35
C ALA A 25 -21.46 -21.39 -21.81
N ASP A 26 -21.27 -20.36 -22.64
CA ASP A 26 -19.94 -19.92 -23.07
C ASP A 26 -19.12 -19.39 -21.89
N SER A 27 -19.76 -18.61 -21.02
CA SER A 27 -19.13 -18.06 -19.82
C SER A 27 -18.67 -19.16 -18.87
N VAL A 28 -19.48 -20.21 -18.68
CA VAL A 28 -19.13 -21.41 -17.90
C VAL A 28 -17.90 -22.09 -18.52
N ALA A 29 -17.94 -22.38 -19.83
CA ALA A 29 -16.86 -23.08 -20.51
C ALA A 29 -15.52 -22.32 -20.46
N GLU A 30 -15.54 -21.00 -20.61
CA GLU A 30 -14.33 -20.16 -20.50
C GLU A 30 -13.76 -20.16 -19.07
N VAL A 31 -14.60 -20.03 -18.04
CA VAL A 31 -14.13 -20.05 -16.65
C VAL A 31 -13.59 -21.43 -16.27
N GLU A 32 -14.22 -22.52 -16.70
CA GLU A 32 -13.68 -23.87 -16.53
C GLU A 32 -12.30 -24.05 -17.18
N ALA A 33 -12.10 -23.46 -18.38
CA ALA A 33 -10.81 -23.47 -19.05
C ALA A 33 -9.75 -22.65 -18.29
N LEU A 34 -10.12 -21.48 -17.76
CA LEU A 34 -9.24 -20.65 -16.93
C LEU A 34 -8.82 -21.37 -15.64
N LEU A 35 -9.75 -22.07 -15.01
CA LEU A 35 -9.50 -22.84 -13.78
C LEU A 35 -8.83 -24.20 -14.04
N ARG A 36 -8.85 -24.68 -15.29
CA ARG A 36 -8.49 -26.05 -15.67
C ARG A 36 -9.27 -27.08 -14.84
N TYR A 37 -10.55 -26.80 -14.62
CA TYR A 37 -11.45 -27.60 -13.79
C TYR A 37 -12.80 -27.74 -14.48
N LYS A 38 -13.32 -28.96 -14.54
CA LYS A 38 -14.67 -29.25 -15.04
C LYS A 38 -15.60 -29.51 -13.87
N PHE A 39 -16.66 -28.71 -13.77
CA PHE A 39 -17.67 -28.85 -12.73
C PHE A 39 -18.51 -30.10 -12.95
N LYS A 40 -18.86 -30.79 -11.86
CA LYS A 40 -19.86 -31.87 -11.92
C LYS A 40 -21.26 -31.27 -11.96
N ASP A 41 -21.45 -30.18 -11.21
CA ASP A 41 -22.65 -29.37 -11.22
C ASP A 41 -22.34 -27.95 -11.72
N GLU A 42 -22.58 -27.70 -13.02
CA GLU A 42 -22.39 -26.40 -13.65
C GLU A 42 -23.27 -25.30 -13.03
N THR A 43 -24.38 -25.66 -12.36
CA THR A 43 -25.28 -24.68 -11.73
C THR A 43 -24.60 -23.92 -10.61
N LEU A 44 -23.60 -24.52 -9.94
CA LEU A 44 -22.78 -23.86 -8.93
C LEU A 44 -21.96 -22.71 -9.53
N LEU A 45 -21.38 -22.92 -10.71
CA LEU A 45 -20.64 -21.87 -11.40
C LEU A 45 -21.58 -20.79 -11.96
N VAL A 46 -22.77 -21.19 -12.43
CA VAL A 46 -23.81 -20.24 -12.83
C VAL A 46 -24.24 -19.36 -11.66
N GLU A 47 -24.46 -19.91 -10.47
CA GLU A 47 -24.75 -19.15 -9.25
C GLU A 47 -23.59 -18.21 -8.90
N ALA A 48 -22.35 -18.71 -8.91
CA ALA A 48 -21.15 -17.91 -8.61
C ALA A 48 -20.96 -16.71 -9.55
N LEU A 49 -21.39 -16.84 -10.79
CA LEU A 49 -21.32 -15.81 -11.84
C LEU A 49 -22.60 -14.97 -11.95
N THR A 50 -23.43 -14.91 -10.90
CA THR A 50 -24.68 -14.13 -10.89
C THR A 50 -24.71 -13.08 -9.78
N HIS A 51 -24.64 -11.81 -10.18
CA HIS A 51 -24.70 -10.69 -9.26
C HIS A 51 -26.12 -10.45 -8.73
N PRO A 52 -26.31 -9.98 -7.47
CA PRO A 52 -27.63 -9.72 -6.88
C PRO A 52 -28.54 -8.75 -7.66
N SER A 53 -27.96 -7.90 -8.52
CA SER A 53 -28.75 -7.01 -9.39
C SER A 53 -29.42 -7.73 -10.56
N TYR A 54 -29.03 -8.97 -10.87
CA TYR A 54 -29.67 -9.79 -11.88
C TYR A 54 -30.86 -10.55 -11.25
N THR A 55 -32.05 -9.96 -11.35
CA THR A 55 -33.26 -10.51 -10.73
C THR A 55 -33.73 -11.79 -11.44
N GLY A 56 -34.33 -12.71 -10.68
CA GLY A 56 -34.87 -13.96 -11.23
C GLY A 56 -33.90 -15.14 -11.26
N SER A 57 -32.74 -15.04 -10.61
CA SER A 57 -31.79 -16.14 -10.41
C SER A 57 -31.20 -16.07 -9.00
N VAL A 58 -30.67 -17.19 -8.51
CA VAL A 58 -29.93 -17.23 -7.23
C VAL A 58 -28.62 -16.44 -7.41
N SER A 59 -28.34 -15.53 -6.49
CA SER A 59 -27.13 -14.70 -6.48
C SER A 59 -25.94 -15.44 -5.85
N TYR A 60 -24.74 -14.96 -6.15
CA TYR A 60 -23.51 -15.53 -5.61
C TYR A 60 -23.33 -15.34 -4.10
N GLU A 61 -24.16 -14.56 -3.40
CA GLU A 61 -23.90 -14.07 -2.03
C GLU A 61 -23.70 -15.20 -1.00
N ARG A 62 -24.40 -16.33 -1.17
CA ARG A 62 -24.21 -17.51 -0.30
C ARG A 62 -22.87 -18.19 -0.56
N LEU A 63 -22.43 -18.23 -1.82
CA LEU A 63 -21.14 -18.75 -2.22
C LEU A 63 -20.01 -17.79 -1.79
N GLU A 64 -20.18 -16.47 -1.92
CA GLU A 64 -19.25 -15.46 -1.37
C GLU A 64 -18.98 -15.72 0.11
N PHE A 65 -20.05 -15.84 0.91
CA PHE A 65 -19.95 -16.10 2.35
C PHE A 65 -19.14 -17.38 2.67
N LEU A 66 -19.38 -18.46 1.93
CA LEU A 66 -18.63 -19.71 2.10
C LEU A 66 -17.18 -19.58 1.61
N GLY A 67 -16.98 -18.84 0.53
CA GLY A 67 -15.72 -18.65 -0.18
C GLY A 67 -14.70 -17.89 0.64
N ASP A 68 -15.11 -16.81 1.30
CA ASP A 68 -14.26 -16.04 2.22
C ASP A 68 -13.62 -16.95 3.28
N ALA A 69 -14.43 -17.76 3.96
CA ALA A 69 -13.95 -18.71 4.96
C ALA A 69 -13.06 -19.81 4.36
N ALA A 70 -13.44 -20.37 3.21
CA ALA A 70 -12.71 -21.45 2.55
C ALA A 70 -11.34 -21.00 2.03
N ILE A 71 -11.27 -19.86 1.33
CA ILE A 71 -10.00 -19.26 0.88
C ILE A 71 -9.15 -18.90 2.10
N GLY A 72 -9.73 -18.27 3.11
CA GLY A 72 -9.04 -17.92 4.36
C GLY A 72 -8.36 -19.11 5.02
N LEU A 73 -9.05 -20.24 5.12
CA LEU A 73 -8.49 -21.46 5.67
C LEU A 73 -7.43 -22.08 4.76
N ALA A 74 -7.66 -22.13 3.44
CA ALA A 74 -6.69 -22.69 2.50
C ALA A 74 -5.37 -21.93 2.50
N ILE A 75 -5.42 -20.59 2.52
CA ILE A 75 -4.24 -19.75 2.64
C ILE A 75 -3.57 -19.90 4.01
N SER A 76 -4.35 -19.98 5.10
CA SER A 76 -3.78 -20.24 6.43
C SER A 76 -3.01 -21.56 6.47
N ASN A 77 -3.58 -22.63 5.90
CA ASN A 77 -2.92 -23.94 5.79
C ASN A 77 -1.64 -23.85 4.95
N TYR A 78 -1.70 -23.15 3.81
CA TYR A 78 -0.52 -22.95 2.96
C TYR A 78 0.60 -22.22 3.73
N LEU A 79 0.28 -21.11 4.39
CA LEU A 79 1.27 -20.31 5.12
C LEU A 79 1.86 -21.08 6.31
N TYR A 80 1.00 -21.75 7.11
CA TYR A 80 1.44 -22.52 8.27
C TYR A 80 2.40 -23.66 7.90
N LEU A 81 2.13 -24.35 6.79
CA LEU A 81 2.96 -25.49 6.35
C LEU A 81 4.28 -25.06 5.68
N ASN A 82 4.29 -23.94 4.96
CA ASN A 82 5.48 -23.49 4.22
C ASN A 82 6.39 -22.56 5.03
N TYR A 83 5.88 -21.96 6.11
CA TYR A 83 6.61 -20.99 6.94
C TYR A 83 6.55 -21.36 8.43
N PRO A 84 7.09 -22.52 8.85
CA PRO A 84 6.99 -23.02 10.22
C PRO A 84 7.67 -22.11 11.26
N ASP A 85 8.67 -21.33 10.84
CA ASP A 85 9.43 -20.42 11.71
C ASP A 85 8.80 -19.03 11.85
N VAL A 86 7.71 -18.74 11.12
CA VAL A 86 7.03 -17.44 11.16
C VAL A 86 6.04 -17.41 12.32
N GLY A 87 6.16 -16.39 13.17
CA GLY A 87 5.29 -16.22 14.33
C GLY A 87 3.82 -15.93 13.97
N PRO A 88 2.88 -16.17 14.91
CA PRO A 88 1.43 -16.08 14.65
C PRO A 88 0.95 -14.68 14.22
N GLY A 89 1.60 -13.61 14.70
CA GLY A 89 1.32 -12.24 14.28
C GLY A 89 1.59 -12.03 12.79
N ALA A 90 2.81 -12.37 12.34
CA ALA A 90 3.19 -12.26 10.94
C ALA A 90 2.36 -13.19 10.03
N LEU A 91 2.04 -14.42 10.47
CA LEU A 91 1.12 -15.31 9.74
C LEU A 91 -0.27 -14.69 9.57
N SER A 92 -0.79 -14.01 10.60
CA SER A 92 -2.09 -13.31 10.52
C SER A 92 -2.03 -12.17 9.51
N THR A 93 -0.94 -11.40 9.51
CA THR A 93 -0.74 -10.30 8.56
C THR A 93 -0.62 -10.81 7.12
N LEU A 94 0.15 -11.87 6.88
CA LEU A 94 0.27 -12.54 5.58
C LEU A 94 -1.07 -13.08 5.09
N ARG A 95 -1.86 -13.70 5.99
CA ARG A 95 -3.20 -14.16 5.66
C ARG A 95 -4.06 -12.99 5.20
N SER A 96 -4.15 -11.92 6.01
CA SER A 96 -4.94 -10.74 5.70
C SER A 96 -4.53 -10.06 4.39
N ALA A 97 -3.24 -10.05 4.05
CA ALA A 97 -2.76 -9.51 2.79
C ALA A 97 -3.28 -10.31 1.58
N ASN A 98 -3.28 -11.64 1.70
CA ASN A 98 -3.68 -12.54 0.63
C ASN A 98 -5.20 -12.67 0.43
N VAL A 99 -5.99 -12.45 1.48
CA VAL A 99 -7.46 -12.49 1.43
C VAL A 99 -8.12 -11.11 1.46
N SER A 100 -7.34 -10.06 1.25
CA SER A 100 -7.89 -8.70 1.21
C SER A 100 -8.75 -8.49 -0.05
N THR A 101 -9.80 -7.67 0.08
CA THR A 101 -10.64 -7.24 -1.05
C THR A 101 -9.81 -6.72 -2.22
N GLU A 102 -8.75 -5.95 -1.96
CA GLU A 102 -7.89 -5.42 -3.03
C GLU A 102 -7.12 -6.55 -3.75
N LYS A 103 -6.52 -7.48 -3.00
CA LYS A 103 -5.78 -8.61 -3.58
C LYS A 103 -6.68 -9.49 -4.44
N LEU A 104 -7.88 -9.84 -3.94
CA LEU A 104 -8.84 -10.64 -4.70
C LEU A 104 -9.42 -9.86 -5.89
N ALA A 105 -9.65 -8.56 -5.76
CA ALA A 105 -10.08 -7.74 -6.88
C ALA A 105 -9.04 -7.69 -8.02
N ARG A 106 -7.74 -7.60 -7.68
CA ARG A 106 -6.66 -7.69 -8.67
C ARG A 106 -6.63 -9.05 -9.37
N VAL A 107 -6.91 -10.15 -8.63
CA VAL A 107 -7.07 -11.49 -9.22
C VAL A 107 -8.23 -11.51 -10.23
N ALA A 108 -9.38 -10.96 -9.88
CA ALA A 108 -10.54 -10.88 -10.77
C ALA A 108 -10.25 -10.08 -12.05
N VAL A 109 -9.53 -8.97 -11.94
CA VAL A 109 -9.12 -8.15 -13.10
C VAL A 109 -8.12 -8.90 -13.97
N ARG A 110 -7.10 -9.52 -13.38
CA ARG A 110 -6.05 -10.25 -14.10
C ARG A 110 -6.61 -11.38 -14.97
N HIS A 111 -7.52 -12.17 -14.42
CA HIS A 111 -8.16 -13.28 -15.14
C HIS A 111 -9.41 -12.85 -15.91
N GLY A 112 -9.83 -11.59 -15.76
CA GLY A 112 -10.98 -11.03 -16.45
C GLY A 112 -12.32 -11.61 -16.00
N PHE A 113 -12.44 -12.16 -14.79
CA PHE A 113 -13.65 -12.84 -14.31
C PHE A 113 -14.90 -11.97 -14.37
N TYR A 114 -14.76 -10.65 -14.18
CA TYR A 114 -15.88 -9.72 -14.25
C TYR A 114 -16.62 -9.74 -15.60
N ARG A 115 -15.97 -10.13 -16.70
CA ARG A 115 -16.64 -10.21 -18.01
C ARG A 115 -17.72 -11.28 -18.06
N PHE A 116 -17.58 -12.34 -17.26
CA PHE A 116 -18.49 -13.48 -17.20
C PHE A 116 -19.62 -13.28 -16.18
N LEU A 117 -19.56 -12.22 -15.37
CA LEU A 117 -20.57 -11.92 -14.36
C LEU A 117 -21.87 -11.43 -15.00
N ARG A 118 -22.97 -12.18 -14.81
CA ARG A 118 -24.32 -11.71 -15.11
C ARG A 118 -24.73 -10.64 -14.11
N ARG A 119 -25.07 -9.46 -14.61
CA ARG A 119 -25.39 -8.29 -13.78
C ARG A 119 -26.26 -7.31 -14.55
N ASN A 120 -27.03 -6.52 -13.82
CA ASN A 120 -27.79 -5.40 -14.34
C ASN A 120 -27.56 -4.16 -13.47
N SER A 121 -26.33 -3.63 -13.47
CA SER A 121 -26.00 -2.43 -12.69
C SER A 121 -24.89 -1.59 -13.35
N PRO A 122 -25.27 -0.55 -14.12
CA PRO A 122 -24.30 0.33 -14.80
C PRO A 122 -23.34 1.05 -13.84
N ALA A 123 -23.81 1.36 -12.62
CA ALA A 123 -22.98 2.00 -11.60
C ALA A 123 -21.83 1.10 -11.11
N VAL A 124 -22.03 -0.22 -11.11
CA VAL A 124 -20.98 -1.19 -10.77
C VAL A 124 -19.99 -1.29 -11.92
N ASP A 125 -20.47 -1.27 -13.17
CA ASP A 125 -19.62 -1.28 -14.37
C ASP A 125 -18.66 -0.09 -14.43
N GLU A 126 -19.14 1.11 -14.10
CA GLU A 126 -18.32 2.31 -14.08
C GLU A 126 -17.18 2.22 -13.05
N LYS A 127 -17.48 1.76 -11.83
CA LYS A 127 -16.49 1.56 -10.76
C LYS A 127 -15.45 0.51 -11.13
N VAL A 128 -15.87 -0.61 -11.73
CA VAL A 128 -14.94 -1.65 -12.17
C VAL A 128 -14.06 -1.17 -13.31
N LYS A 129 -14.61 -0.39 -14.24
CA LYS A 129 -13.85 0.23 -15.32
C LYS A 129 -12.81 1.22 -14.79
N GLU A 130 -13.18 2.11 -13.88
CA GLU A 130 -12.26 3.06 -13.23
C GLU A 130 -11.10 2.33 -12.54
N PHE A 131 -11.42 1.31 -11.75
CA PHE A 131 -10.41 0.51 -11.05
C PHE A 131 -9.47 -0.22 -12.03
N THR A 132 -10.02 -0.84 -13.07
CA THR A 132 -9.23 -1.57 -14.08
C THR A 132 -8.28 -0.64 -14.85
N LEU A 133 -8.75 0.55 -15.24
CA LEU A 133 -7.92 1.55 -15.92
C LEU A 133 -6.80 2.08 -15.00
N THR A 134 -7.09 2.26 -13.72
CA THR A 134 -6.11 2.71 -12.73
C THR A 134 -4.98 1.69 -12.59
N LEU A 135 -5.31 0.40 -12.46
CA LEU A 135 -4.31 -0.67 -12.39
C LEU A 135 -3.41 -0.74 -13.64
N GLN A 136 -3.96 -0.49 -14.84
CA GLN A 136 -3.18 -0.45 -16.07
C GLN A 136 -2.20 0.74 -16.10
N SER A 137 -2.56 1.86 -15.47
CA SER A 137 -1.71 3.07 -15.43
C SER A 137 -0.64 3.05 -14.35
N GLU A 138 -0.87 2.37 -13.22
CA GLU A 138 0.04 2.34 -12.07
C GLU A 138 1.16 1.27 -12.19
N GLY A 139 1.03 0.33 -13.12
CA GLY A 139 1.95 -0.80 -13.27
C GLY A 139 1.78 -1.86 -12.17
N ASP A 140 2.14 -3.11 -12.48
CA ASP A 140 1.98 -4.26 -11.56
C ASP A 140 2.86 -4.18 -10.29
N GLU A 141 3.82 -3.25 -10.25
CA GLU A 141 4.79 -3.10 -9.16
C GLU A 141 4.28 -2.31 -7.95
N ASN A 142 3.17 -1.57 -8.07
CA ASN A 142 2.63 -0.82 -6.94
C ASN A 142 1.65 -1.69 -6.12
N PRO A 143 2.03 -2.11 -4.89
CA PRO A 143 1.18 -2.94 -4.03
C PRO A 143 -0.03 -2.20 -3.47
N TYR A 144 -0.15 -0.88 -3.69
CA TYR A 144 -1.26 -0.05 -3.22
C TYR A 144 -1.93 0.66 -4.39
N CYS A 145 -3.21 0.37 -4.64
CA CYS A 145 -3.95 1.08 -5.69
C CYS A 145 -4.46 2.44 -5.19
N SER A 146 -4.35 3.48 -6.02
CA SER A 146 -4.90 4.80 -5.69
C SER A 146 -6.42 4.87 -5.64
N VAL A 147 -7.13 3.79 -5.99
CA VAL A 147 -8.59 3.70 -6.04
C VAL A 147 -9.07 2.52 -5.21
N LYS A 148 -10.16 2.72 -4.46
CA LYS A 148 -10.76 1.66 -3.66
C LYS A 148 -11.29 0.55 -4.57
N ALA A 149 -10.85 -0.68 -4.33
CA ALA A 149 -11.32 -1.86 -5.05
C ALA A 149 -12.85 -2.03 -4.93
N PRO A 150 -13.57 -2.19 -6.06
CA PRO A 150 -14.98 -2.57 -6.06
C PRO A 150 -15.17 -3.95 -5.43
N LYS A 151 -16.02 -4.04 -4.39
CA LYS A 151 -16.22 -5.28 -3.63
C LYS A 151 -16.69 -6.45 -4.50
N VAL A 152 -17.52 -6.19 -5.50
CA VAL A 152 -17.97 -7.17 -6.50
C VAL A 152 -16.81 -8.00 -7.10
N LEU A 153 -15.62 -7.42 -7.25
CA LEU A 153 -14.48 -8.14 -7.82
C LEU A 153 -13.90 -9.17 -6.84
N SER A 154 -13.84 -8.88 -5.54
CA SER A 154 -13.46 -9.90 -4.55
C SER A 154 -14.54 -10.96 -4.41
N ASP A 155 -15.80 -10.53 -4.36
CA ASP A 155 -16.94 -11.43 -4.12
C ASP A 155 -17.04 -12.51 -5.21
N ILE A 156 -16.74 -12.16 -6.48
CA ILE A 156 -16.72 -13.14 -7.59
C ILE A 156 -15.61 -14.19 -7.42
N VAL A 157 -14.44 -13.79 -6.92
CA VAL A 157 -13.34 -14.74 -6.70
C VAL A 157 -13.69 -15.69 -5.57
N GLU A 158 -14.28 -15.17 -4.50
CA GLU A 158 -14.77 -15.94 -3.36
C GLU A 158 -15.88 -16.90 -3.79
N SER A 159 -16.85 -16.44 -4.58
CA SER A 159 -17.96 -17.26 -5.03
C SER A 159 -17.51 -18.39 -5.98
N ILE A 160 -16.57 -18.12 -6.90
CA ILE A 160 -16.00 -19.15 -7.78
C ILE A 160 -15.24 -20.19 -6.95
N ALA A 161 -14.44 -19.76 -5.98
CA ALA A 161 -13.73 -20.68 -5.11
C ALA A 161 -14.69 -21.56 -4.28
N ALA A 162 -15.77 -20.97 -3.76
CA ALA A 162 -16.81 -21.69 -3.06
C ALA A 162 -17.56 -22.68 -3.96
N ALA A 163 -17.85 -22.32 -5.21
CA ALA A 163 -18.46 -23.24 -6.16
C ALA A 163 -17.59 -24.48 -6.35
N VAL A 164 -16.28 -24.30 -6.55
CA VAL A 164 -15.33 -25.43 -6.61
C VAL A 164 -15.33 -26.21 -5.29
N TYR A 165 -15.33 -25.52 -4.15
CA TYR A 165 -15.32 -26.16 -2.83
C TYR A 165 -16.54 -27.07 -2.61
N VAL A 166 -17.73 -26.61 -3.00
CA VAL A 166 -18.98 -27.38 -2.92
C VAL A 166 -18.95 -28.54 -3.92
N ASP A 167 -18.52 -28.32 -5.16
CA ASP A 167 -18.44 -29.36 -6.21
C ASP A 167 -17.41 -30.48 -5.86
N CYS A 168 -16.39 -30.11 -5.08
CA CYS A 168 -15.41 -31.01 -4.49
C CYS A 168 -15.90 -31.68 -3.19
N ASN A 169 -17.18 -31.56 -2.84
CA ASN A 169 -17.78 -32.09 -1.61
C ASN A 169 -17.05 -31.61 -0.35
N PHE A 170 -16.78 -30.30 -0.29
CA PHE A 170 -16.09 -29.61 0.81
C PHE A 170 -14.66 -30.11 1.07
N ASN A 171 -13.98 -30.63 0.03
CA ASN A 171 -12.58 -31.01 0.11
C ASN A 171 -11.65 -29.81 -0.15
N LEU A 172 -11.11 -29.24 0.94
CA LEU A 172 -10.24 -28.06 0.87
C LEU A 172 -8.97 -28.30 0.05
N LYS A 173 -8.41 -29.51 0.08
CA LYS A 173 -7.17 -29.85 -0.64
C LYS A 173 -7.40 -29.87 -2.15
N GLU A 174 -8.52 -30.45 -2.60
CA GLU A 174 -8.88 -30.45 -4.03
C GLU A 174 -9.24 -29.04 -4.50
N MET A 175 -10.03 -28.30 -3.71
CA MET A 175 -10.30 -26.88 -3.99
C MET A 175 -9.00 -26.09 -4.16
N TRP A 176 -8.05 -26.22 -3.23
CA TRP A 176 -6.77 -25.51 -3.28
C TRP A 176 -5.97 -25.81 -4.56
N LYS A 177 -5.96 -27.05 -5.06
CA LYS A 177 -5.27 -27.40 -6.31
C LYS A 177 -5.82 -26.61 -7.50
N VAL A 178 -7.13 -26.35 -7.53
CA VAL A 178 -7.81 -25.61 -8.59
C VAL A 178 -7.59 -24.10 -8.43
N ILE A 179 -7.86 -23.57 -7.24
CA ILE A 179 -7.90 -22.11 -7.03
C ILE A 179 -6.53 -21.47 -6.80
N ARG A 180 -5.51 -22.26 -6.43
CA ARG A 180 -4.17 -21.71 -6.14
C ARG A 180 -3.61 -20.95 -7.34
N GLY A 181 -3.65 -21.54 -8.54
CA GLY A 181 -3.11 -20.92 -9.75
C GLY A 181 -3.67 -19.52 -10.00
N PRO A 182 -5.00 -19.35 -9.99
CA PRO A 182 -5.62 -18.02 -10.07
C PRO A 182 -5.17 -17.02 -9.00
N LEU A 183 -4.94 -17.47 -7.77
CA LEU A 183 -4.56 -16.60 -6.64
C LEU A 183 -3.09 -16.13 -6.69
N GLU A 184 -2.22 -16.79 -7.46
CA GLU A 184 -0.82 -16.41 -7.61
C GLU A 184 -0.66 -14.99 -8.19
N PRO A 185 0.38 -14.22 -7.84
CA PRO A 185 1.39 -14.56 -6.84
C PRO A 185 0.81 -14.47 -5.42
N ILE A 186 1.05 -15.50 -4.60
CA ILE A 186 0.76 -15.47 -3.18
C ILE A 186 1.76 -14.54 -2.50
N ILE A 187 1.26 -13.62 -1.68
CA ILE A 187 2.07 -12.68 -0.91
C ILE A 187 2.71 -13.44 0.25
N VAL A 188 4.04 -13.55 0.25
CA VAL A 188 4.84 -14.28 1.25
C VAL A 188 5.86 -13.35 1.89
N THR A 189 6.48 -13.73 3.01
CA THR A 189 7.41 -12.89 3.80
C THR A 189 8.46 -12.14 2.98
N GLU A 190 9.08 -12.78 1.98
CA GLU A 190 10.10 -12.15 1.12
C GLU A 190 9.53 -11.07 0.19
N THR A 191 8.25 -11.18 -0.18
CA THR A 191 7.49 -10.21 -0.97
C THR A 191 6.60 -9.30 -0.11
N PHE A 192 6.50 -9.58 1.19
CA PHE A 192 5.59 -8.92 2.09
C PHE A 192 6.29 -7.72 2.70
N HIS A 193 6.13 -6.57 2.04
CA HIS A 193 6.37 -5.30 2.68
C HIS A 193 5.22 -5.08 3.66
N GLU A 194 5.48 -5.28 4.96
CA GLU A 194 4.54 -4.94 6.01
C GLU A 194 3.94 -3.56 5.73
N GLN A 195 2.61 -3.43 5.91
CA GLN A 195 1.99 -2.13 5.75
C GLN A 195 2.74 -1.13 6.63
N PRO A 196 3.25 -0.02 6.05
CA PRO A 196 4.20 0.84 6.74
C PRO A 196 3.67 1.38 8.06
N VAL A 197 2.35 1.50 8.20
CA VAL A 197 1.70 1.90 9.46
C VAL A 197 1.89 0.84 10.56
N THR A 198 1.68 -0.44 10.26
CA THR A 198 1.82 -1.54 11.23
C THR A 198 3.27 -1.73 11.61
N ALA A 199 4.17 -1.78 10.63
CA ALA A 199 5.62 -1.86 10.86
C ALA A 199 6.12 -0.72 11.74
N LEU A 200 5.59 0.49 11.55
CA LEU A 200 5.93 1.65 12.39
C LEU A 200 5.46 1.50 13.83
N TYR A 201 4.23 1.04 14.05
CA TYR A 201 3.73 0.77 15.40
C TYR A 201 4.54 -0.32 16.10
N GLU A 202 4.88 -1.40 15.41
CA GLU A 202 5.68 -2.48 15.97
C GLU A 202 7.11 -2.04 16.31
N LEU A 203 7.76 -1.29 15.41
CA LEU A 203 9.08 -0.71 15.66
C LEU A 203 9.05 0.21 16.88
N CYS A 204 8.07 1.11 16.95
CA CYS A 204 7.96 2.04 18.07
C CYS A 204 7.61 1.32 19.38
N HIS A 205 6.76 0.30 19.35
CA HIS A 205 6.46 -0.54 20.51
C HIS A 205 7.72 -1.25 21.03
N LYS A 206 8.53 -1.83 20.14
CA LYS A 206 9.83 -2.44 20.50
C LYS A 206 10.79 -1.43 21.13
N LEU A 207 10.76 -0.17 20.68
CA LEU A 207 11.58 0.92 21.20
C LEU A 207 10.97 1.64 22.42
N GLY A 208 9.79 1.23 22.90
CA GLY A 208 9.08 1.92 23.99
C GLY A 208 8.63 3.36 23.63
N LYS A 209 8.52 3.69 22.35
CA LYS A 209 8.15 5.03 21.86
C LYS A 209 6.66 5.10 21.52
N ALA A 210 6.01 6.22 21.84
CA ALA A 210 4.61 6.46 21.53
C ALA A 210 4.44 7.08 20.13
N VAL A 211 3.51 6.56 19.33
CA VAL A 211 3.21 7.03 17.96
C VAL A 211 1.87 7.76 17.91
N ASP A 212 1.83 8.93 17.27
CA ASP A 212 0.63 9.72 17.04
C ASP A 212 0.51 10.11 15.56
N PHE A 213 -0.69 9.97 14.99
CA PHE A 213 -0.99 10.32 13.60
C PHE A 213 -1.92 11.52 13.55
N ARG A 214 -1.45 12.65 13.00
CA ARG A 214 -2.27 13.85 12.83
C ARG A 214 -2.63 14.05 11.37
N ASN A 215 -3.92 14.09 11.10
CA ASN A 215 -4.45 14.23 9.75
C ASN A 215 -5.08 15.61 9.58
N TRP A 216 -4.80 16.26 8.45
CA TRP A 216 -5.38 17.54 8.08
C TRP A 216 -5.45 17.65 6.55
N LYS A 217 -6.16 18.65 6.03
CA LYS A 217 -6.43 18.78 4.59
C LYS A 217 -5.95 20.12 4.07
N LYS A 218 -5.31 20.11 2.90
CA LYS A 218 -4.91 21.31 2.17
C LYS A 218 -5.52 21.26 0.77
N GLY A 219 -6.62 21.99 0.56
CA GLY A 219 -7.41 21.90 -0.67
C GLY A 219 -8.01 20.51 -0.85
N ASN A 220 -7.73 19.85 -1.99
CA ASN A 220 -8.20 18.49 -2.28
C ASN A 220 -7.21 17.38 -1.86
N THR A 221 -6.13 17.73 -1.15
CA THR A 221 -5.10 16.78 -0.71
C THR A 221 -5.17 16.57 0.79
N ASN A 222 -5.26 15.31 1.21
CA ASN A 222 -5.13 14.90 2.61
C ASN A 222 -3.65 14.78 2.96
N ILE A 223 -3.28 15.29 4.13
CA ILE A 223 -1.92 15.26 4.64
C ILE A 223 -1.95 14.59 6.01
N THR A 224 -1.03 13.64 6.20
CA THR A 224 -0.84 12.90 7.44
C THR A 224 0.57 13.14 7.94
N ASN A 225 0.69 13.54 9.20
CA ASN A 225 1.94 13.72 9.91
C ASN A 225 2.06 12.65 11.00
N VAL A 226 3.20 11.97 11.07
CA VAL A 226 3.48 10.97 12.10
C VAL A 226 4.47 11.51 13.11
N PHE A 227 4.08 11.45 14.37
CA PHE A 227 4.89 11.87 15.50
C PHE A 227 5.30 10.65 16.32
N VAL A 228 6.59 10.54 16.64
CA VAL A 228 7.11 9.55 17.59
C VAL A 228 7.72 10.32 18.75
N ASN A 229 7.27 10.07 19.98
CA ASN A 229 7.67 10.83 21.17
C ASN A 229 7.52 12.37 21.02
N ARG A 230 6.47 12.81 20.31
CA ARG A 230 6.16 14.22 20.00
C ARG A 230 7.09 14.89 18.98
N GLU A 231 8.04 14.17 18.40
CA GLU A 231 8.85 14.65 17.28
C GLU A 231 8.23 14.24 15.95
N LEU A 232 8.25 15.13 14.96
CA LEU A 232 7.73 14.84 13.62
C LEU A 232 8.71 13.94 12.88
N VAL A 233 8.32 12.69 12.68
CA VAL A 233 9.17 11.68 12.04
C VAL A 233 8.73 11.38 10.61
N GLY A 234 7.44 11.43 10.29
CA GLY A 234 6.95 11.12 8.95
C GLY A 234 5.93 12.11 8.41
N ILE A 235 5.92 12.34 7.11
CA ILE A 235 4.89 13.14 6.41
C ILE A 235 4.46 12.39 5.16
N GLY A 236 3.15 12.35 4.92
CA GLY A 236 2.56 11.77 3.72
C GLY A 236 1.38 12.58 3.24
N SER A 237 1.22 12.64 1.93
CA SER A 237 0.10 13.35 1.30
C SER A 237 -0.51 12.53 0.17
N SER A 238 -1.83 12.55 0.04
CA SER A 238 -2.56 11.92 -1.07
C SER A 238 -3.99 12.48 -1.19
N LYS A 239 -4.64 12.27 -2.33
CA LYS A 239 -6.08 12.54 -2.51
C LYS A 239 -6.94 11.68 -1.59
N GLN A 240 -6.45 10.51 -1.19
CA GLN A 240 -7.12 9.60 -0.23
C GLN A 240 -6.45 9.64 1.14
N LYS A 241 -7.26 9.53 2.20
CA LYS A 241 -6.79 9.62 3.59
C LYS A 241 -5.94 8.42 3.98
N GLU A 242 -6.34 7.24 3.52
CA GLU A 242 -5.71 5.95 3.80
C GLU A 242 -4.30 5.91 3.18
N ILE A 243 -4.16 6.36 1.93
CA ILE A 243 -2.88 6.43 1.22
C ILE A 243 -1.96 7.50 1.83
N ALA A 244 -2.50 8.66 2.22
CA ALA A 244 -1.72 9.69 2.91
C ALA A 244 -1.10 9.14 4.20
N LYS A 245 -1.84 8.30 4.93
CA LYS A 245 -1.38 7.64 6.14
C LYS A 245 -0.30 6.58 5.87
N LEU A 246 -0.45 5.77 4.83
CA LEU A 246 0.56 4.81 4.41
C LEU A 246 1.88 5.50 4.01
N ASN A 247 1.79 6.56 3.20
CA ASN A 247 2.94 7.35 2.79
C ASN A 247 3.68 7.97 3.98
N ALA A 248 2.92 8.51 4.94
CA ALA A 248 3.48 9.14 6.13
C ALA A 248 4.22 8.13 7.02
N ALA A 249 3.68 6.93 7.14
CA ALA A 249 4.32 5.87 7.90
C ALA A 249 5.55 5.29 7.18
N SER A 250 5.54 5.21 5.84
CA SER A 250 6.71 4.79 5.07
C SER A 250 7.86 5.79 5.19
N ASP A 251 7.55 7.08 5.14
CA ASP A 251 8.53 8.16 5.38
C ASP A 251 9.10 8.09 6.80
N ALA A 252 8.26 7.81 7.82
CA ALA A 252 8.71 7.64 9.19
C ALA A 252 9.64 6.42 9.37
N LEU A 253 9.30 5.27 8.78
CA LEU A 253 10.11 4.06 8.86
C LEU A 253 11.50 4.24 8.22
N LYS A 254 11.58 4.96 7.11
CA LYS A 254 12.87 5.28 6.46
C LYS A 254 13.77 6.11 7.38
N LYS A 255 13.18 7.03 8.15
CA LYS A 255 13.90 7.91 9.09
C LYS A 255 14.25 7.22 10.41
N LEU A 256 13.49 6.20 10.81
CA LEU A 256 13.74 5.38 12.00
C LEU A 256 14.59 4.13 11.72
N GLY A 257 15.17 4.01 10.51
CA GLY A 257 16.08 2.92 10.13
C GLY A 257 17.32 2.81 11.03
N PRO A 258 18.17 1.78 10.83
CA PRO A 258 19.00 1.11 11.87
C PRO A 258 20.11 1.94 12.55
N LEU A 259 20.16 3.26 12.34
CA LEU A 259 21.14 4.17 12.94
C LEU A 259 20.86 4.49 14.43
N ASP A 260 19.67 4.18 14.96
CA ASP A 260 19.28 4.46 16.35
C ASP A 260 19.56 3.30 17.33
N VAL A 261 20.16 2.19 16.89
CA VAL A 261 20.59 1.11 17.80
C VAL A 261 21.98 1.43 18.36
N VAL A 262 22.10 2.55 19.05
CA VAL A 262 23.17 2.72 20.04
C VAL A 262 22.49 2.67 21.39
N MET A 263 22.71 1.54 22.06
CA MET A 263 22.40 1.32 23.46
C MET A 263 22.92 2.52 24.26
N GLU A 264 22.03 3.21 24.97
CA GLU A 264 22.45 4.10 26.05
C GLU A 264 23.18 3.25 27.10
N MET A 265 24.51 3.29 27.07
CA MET A 265 25.34 2.94 28.21
C MET A 265 25.85 4.24 28.81
N ASP A 266 25.46 4.43 30.06
CA ASP A 266 25.96 5.40 31.02
C ASP A 266 27.50 5.37 31.06
N GLU A 267 28.13 6.53 30.93
CA GLU A 267 29.34 6.88 31.68
C GLU A 267 29.73 8.36 31.48
N GLY A 268 29.94 9.05 32.61
CA GLY A 268 31.13 9.87 32.79
C GLY A 268 31.15 11.24 32.12
N SER A 269 30.95 12.27 32.96
CA SER A 269 31.38 13.65 32.78
C SER A 269 32.68 13.83 31.97
N ILE A 270 32.67 14.71 30.97
CA ILE A 270 33.72 15.71 30.67
C ILE A 270 33.05 16.89 29.95
N SER A 271 33.15 18.07 30.56
CA SER A 271 32.89 19.35 29.93
C SER A 271 34.12 19.77 29.12
N THR A 272 33.95 20.14 27.84
CA THR A 272 34.77 21.18 27.21
C THR A 272 34.05 21.78 25.99
N ASN A 273 33.75 23.08 26.10
CA ASN A 273 33.78 24.14 25.08
C ASN A 273 33.65 23.79 23.58
N GLY A 274 32.67 24.43 22.93
CA GLY A 274 32.57 24.51 21.48
C GLY A 274 31.62 25.60 21.00
N GLN A 275 31.95 26.85 21.27
CA GLN A 275 31.30 28.02 20.68
C GLN A 275 31.75 28.14 19.21
N CYS A 276 30.81 28.49 18.31
CA CYS A 276 30.99 28.96 16.93
C CYS A 276 30.98 27.92 15.77
N ARG A 277 29.83 27.81 15.08
CA ARG A 277 29.67 27.67 13.59
C ARG A 277 28.19 27.54 13.23
N ILE A 278 27.46 28.66 13.13
CA ILE A 278 26.01 28.65 12.82
C ILE A 278 25.71 29.19 11.41
N GLU A 279 26.71 29.47 10.57
CA GLU A 279 26.48 30.12 9.26
C GLU A 279 26.68 29.22 8.04
N GLU A 280 27.13 27.97 8.23
CA GLU A 280 27.59 27.12 7.12
C GLU A 280 26.47 26.68 6.16
N HIS A 281 25.28 26.30 6.65
CA HIS A 281 24.26 25.65 5.80
C HIS A 281 23.43 26.64 4.98
N LYS A 282 23.10 27.82 5.53
CA LYS A 282 22.44 28.89 4.78
C LYS A 282 23.32 29.42 3.65
N GLN A 283 24.63 29.52 3.90
CA GLN A 283 25.61 29.88 2.89
C GLN A 283 25.75 28.79 1.83
N ALA A 284 25.92 27.52 2.24
CA ALA A 284 26.03 26.39 1.32
C ALA A 284 24.80 26.23 0.41
N LEU A 285 23.58 26.48 0.92
CA LEU A 285 22.37 26.44 0.11
C LEU A 285 22.30 27.59 -0.92
N ASN A 286 22.75 28.79 -0.55
CA ASN A 286 22.87 29.90 -1.50
C ASN A 286 23.89 29.63 -2.60
N GLU A 287 25.03 29.03 -2.26
CA GLU A 287 26.06 28.61 -3.21
C GLU A 287 25.53 27.53 -4.16
N LEU A 288 24.76 26.56 -3.64
CA LEU A 288 24.12 25.52 -4.46
C LEU A 288 23.12 26.10 -5.46
N CYS A 289 22.24 27.01 -5.03
CA CYS A 289 21.29 27.68 -5.93
C CYS A 289 22.02 28.50 -7.00
N THR A 290 23.11 29.18 -6.65
CA THR A 290 23.93 29.95 -7.59
C THR A 290 24.59 29.04 -8.63
N LYS A 291 25.17 27.91 -8.18
CA LYS A 291 25.80 26.91 -9.05
C LYS A 291 24.80 26.27 -10.03
N LYS A 292 23.56 26.05 -9.59
CA LYS A 292 22.49 25.43 -10.38
C LYS A 292 21.64 26.44 -11.18
N ARG A 293 21.95 27.74 -11.10
CA ARG A 293 21.17 28.85 -11.71
C ARG A 293 19.70 28.90 -11.26
N TRP A 294 19.44 28.57 -10.00
CA TRP A 294 18.12 28.68 -9.39
C TRP A 294 17.93 30.03 -8.70
N PRO A 295 16.67 30.54 -8.58
CA PRO A 295 16.35 31.66 -7.71
C PRO A 295 16.86 31.47 -6.28
N LYS A 296 17.14 32.58 -5.59
CA LYS A 296 17.63 32.55 -4.21
C LYS A 296 16.59 31.92 -3.27
N PRO A 297 17.02 31.10 -2.30
CA PRO A 297 16.11 30.48 -1.34
C PRO A 297 15.37 31.52 -0.50
N THR A 298 14.06 31.36 -0.37
CA THR A 298 13.20 32.26 0.41
C THR A 298 12.90 31.65 1.78
N TYR A 299 13.14 32.40 2.85
CA TYR A 299 12.91 31.95 4.24
C TYR A 299 11.68 32.64 4.83
N ARG A 300 10.89 31.90 5.61
CA ARG A 300 9.74 32.43 6.34
C ARG A 300 9.61 31.73 7.70
N VAL A 301 9.39 32.50 8.77
CA VAL A 301 8.99 31.95 10.07
C VAL A 301 7.57 31.41 9.93
N VAL A 302 7.41 30.10 10.15
CA VAL A 302 6.12 29.40 10.00
C VAL A 302 5.42 29.26 11.33
N GLN A 303 6.18 29.18 12.42
CA GLN A 303 5.63 28.95 13.75
C GLN A 303 6.53 29.51 14.84
N GLU A 304 5.92 30.16 15.84
CA GLU A 304 6.55 30.59 17.08
C GLU A 304 5.87 29.88 18.25
N GLN A 305 6.64 29.36 19.20
CA GLN A 305 6.13 28.66 20.38
C GLN A 305 6.97 29.01 21.62
N GLY A 306 6.35 28.92 22.79
CA GLY A 306 7.01 29.13 24.08
C GLY A 306 6.71 30.50 24.72
N PRO A 307 6.93 30.63 26.04
CA PRO A 307 6.73 31.87 26.77
C PRO A 307 7.76 32.93 26.33
N ALA A 308 7.52 34.21 26.63
CA ALA A 308 8.37 35.31 26.16
C ALA A 308 9.87 35.16 26.51
N HIS A 309 10.19 34.42 27.58
CA HIS A 309 11.54 34.15 28.05
C HIS A 309 12.17 32.84 27.51
N ASP A 310 11.42 32.00 26.78
CA ASP A 310 11.92 30.80 26.08
C ASP A 310 11.17 30.62 24.75
N LYS A 311 11.20 31.67 23.92
CA LYS A 311 10.60 31.63 22.58
C LYS A 311 11.45 30.79 21.64
N ARG A 312 10.79 29.88 20.94
CA ARG A 312 11.36 29.05 19.88
C ARG A 312 10.67 29.33 18.55
N PHE A 313 11.46 29.37 17.50
CA PHE A 313 11.07 29.72 16.14
C PHE A 313 11.30 28.52 15.23
N CYS A 314 10.34 28.24 14.35
CA CYS A 314 10.47 27.29 13.26
C CYS A 314 10.38 28.04 11.94
N CYS A 315 11.37 27.85 11.07
CA CYS A 315 11.44 28.49 9.76
C CYS A 315 11.27 27.47 8.64
N SER A 316 10.62 27.87 7.56
CA SER A 316 10.62 27.14 6.29
C SER A 316 11.53 27.84 5.29
N VAL A 317 12.22 27.04 4.47
CA VAL A 317 12.95 27.50 3.30
C VAL A 317 12.26 26.97 2.03
N GLN A 318 12.12 27.84 1.05
CA GLN A 318 11.56 27.55 -0.26
C GLN A 318 12.65 27.72 -1.33
N VAL A 319 12.86 26.70 -2.15
CA VAL A 319 13.74 26.73 -3.33
C VAL A 319 12.92 26.41 -4.56
N GLU A 320 12.93 27.30 -5.53
CA GLU A 320 12.30 27.10 -6.83
C GLU A 320 13.33 26.55 -7.81
N THR A 321 13.02 25.44 -8.46
CA THR A 321 13.86 24.82 -9.51
C THR A 321 13.13 24.92 -10.85
N THR A 322 13.78 24.53 -11.95
CA THR A 322 13.19 24.54 -13.30
C THR A 322 11.89 23.75 -13.41
N ASP A 323 11.75 22.68 -12.61
CA ASP A 323 10.67 21.70 -12.75
C ASP A 323 9.75 21.61 -11.52
N SER A 324 10.15 22.17 -10.36
CA SER A 324 9.40 22.03 -9.09
C SER A 324 9.79 23.06 -8.03
N VAL A 325 8.86 23.33 -7.11
CA VAL A 325 9.08 24.16 -5.92
C VAL A 325 9.21 23.28 -4.68
N PHE A 326 10.38 23.32 -4.03
CA PHE A 326 10.65 22.59 -2.80
C PHE A 326 10.43 23.51 -1.60
N VAL A 327 9.71 23.02 -0.58
CA VAL A 327 9.50 23.73 0.68
C VAL A 327 9.79 22.79 1.84
N VAL A 328 10.75 23.17 2.69
CA VAL A 328 11.20 22.36 3.83
C VAL A 328 11.18 23.20 5.10
N SER A 329 10.66 22.65 6.19
CA SER A 329 10.68 23.29 7.51
C SER A 329 11.80 22.74 8.38
N GLY A 330 12.53 23.65 9.01
CA GLY A 330 13.58 23.38 9.99
C GLY A 330 13.03 22.95 11.34
N GLU A 331 13.93 22.78 12.30
CA GLU A 331 13.59 22.53 13.70
C GLU A 331 13.32 23.83 14.45
N PHE A 332 12.65 23.70 15.58
CA PHE A 332 12.51 24.80 16.53
C PHE A 332 13.87 25.17 17.12
N ARG A 333 14.24 26.45 16.99
CA ARG A 333 15.46 27.01 17.60
C ARG A 333 15.13 28.29 18.36
N SER A 334 15.95 28.61 19.36
CA SER A 334 15.78 29.79 20.20
C SER A 334 15.95 31.12 19.46
N ARG A 335 16.62 31.10 18.30
CA ARG A 335 16.79 32.28 17.43
C ARG A 335 16.29 31.98 16.03
N VAL A 336 15.65 32.97 15.40
CA VAL A 336 15.17 32.88 14.01
C VAL A 336 16.31 32.50 13.05
N LYS A 337 17.50 33.09 13.22
CA LYS A 337 18.68 32.77 12.39
C LYS A 337 19.07 31.28 12.47
N ASP A 338 18.99 30.69 13.65
CA ASP A 338 19.33 29.27 13.87
C ASP A 338 18.25 28.35 13.26
N ALA A 339 16.99 28.77 13.33
CA ALA A 339 15.86 28.08 12.72
C ALA A 339 15.94 28.10 11.19
N GLU A 340 16.36 29.23 10.60
CA GLU A 340 16.63 29.33 9.17
C GLU A 340 17.80 28.43 8.75
N ASN A 341 18.88 28.38 9.52
CA ASN A 341 20.02 27.51 9.22
C ASN A 341 19.66 26.02 9.33
N SER A 342 18.79 25.67 10.30
CA SER A 342 18.22 24.33 10.41
C SER A 342 17.35 23.97 9.19
N ALA A 343 16.53 24.91 8.72
CA ALA A 343 15.74 24.73 7.50
C ALA A 343 16.63 24.55 6.26
N ALA A 344 17.71 25.34 6.15
CA ALA A 344 18.67 25.26 5.05
C ALA A 344 19.41 23.91 5.03
N SER A 345 19.82 23.41 6.21
CA SER A 345 20.47 22.10 6.35
C SER A 345 19.56 20.97 5.86
N ARG A 346 18.29 20.98 6.30
CA ARG A 346 17.30 19.98 5.83
C ARG A 346 17.00 20.09 4.34
N MET A 347 17.01 21.29 3.77
CA MET A 347 16.82 21.48 2.34
C MET A 347 18.02 20.97 1.53
N LEU A 348 19.24 21.17 2.00
CA LEU A 348 20.46 20.63 1.36
C LEU A 348 20.46 19.09 1.31
N ILE A 349 19.90 18.42 2.32
CA ILE A 349 19.76 16.96 2.32
C ILE A 349 18.73 16.51 1.27
N ASN A 350 17.63 17.26 1.11
CA ASN A 350 16.58 16.92 0.14
C ASN A 350 16.95 17.25 -1.32
N LEU A 351 17.93 18.12 -1.55
CA LEU A 351 18.38 18.55 -2.89
C LEU A 351 19.63 17.82 -3.38
N LYS A 352 20.23 16.95 -2.56
CA LYS A 352 21.27 15.99 -2.98
C LYS A 352 20.60 14.71 -3.45
#